data_AF-A0A921B8M7-F1
#
_entry.id   AF-A0A921B8M7-F1
#
_cell.length_a   1.000
_cell.length_b   1.000
_cell.length_c   1.000
_cell.angle_alpha   90.00
_cell.angle_beta   90.00
_cell.angle_gamma   90.00
#
_symmetry.space_group_name_H-M   'P 1'
#
loop_
_entity.id
_entity.type
_entity.pdbx_description
1 polymer ?
#
loop_
_entity_poly.entity_id
_entity_poly.type
_entity_poly.pdbx_seq_one_letter_code
_entity_poly.pdbx_strand_id
1 'polypeptide(L)'
;MADGVLHEKEQELLRSTTHIFKIDPGIFENLKSQFVDSKVNPYVVLGVTKSMDFEEIKRVYRRKRKEFHPDTLISKGLPEELIERAKEKFIEIQEAYEAIEKERKQ
;
A
#
# COMPACT_ATOMS: atom_id res chain seq x y z
N MET A 1 18.59 -7.13 -16.02
CA MET A 1 17.74 -7.53 -17.16
C MET A 1 16.43 -8.04 -16.57
N ALA A 2 15.34 -7.29 -16.75
CA ALA A 2 13.97 -7.71 -16.43
C ALA A 2 13.06 -7.05 -17.47
N ASP A 3 12.60 -7.84 -18.43
CA ASP A 3 11.63 -7.47 -19.46
C ASP A 3 10.22 -7.66 -18.86
N GLY A 4 9.33 -6.69 -18.97
CA GLY A 4 8.19 -6.75 -19.91
C GLY A 4 6.92 -7.07 -19.10
N VAL A 5 5.76 -6.44 -19.24
CA VAL A 5 5.15 -5.65 -20.31
C VAL A 5 4.18 -4.68 -19.60
N LEU A 6 4.46 -3.38 -19.63
CA LEU A 6 3.48 -2.37 -19.25
C LEU A 6 2.37 -2.40 -20.30
N HIS A 7 1.18 -2.82 -19.87
CA HIS A 7 0.01 -2.99 -20.71
C HIS A 7 -0.24 -1.69 -21.48
N GLU A 8 -0.42 -1.78 -22.79
CA GLU A 8 -0.59 -0.63 -23.71
C GLU A 8 -1.71 0.34 -23.26
N LYS A 9 -2.64 -0.15 -22.43
CA LYS A 9 -3.75 0.59 -21.84
C LYS A 9 -3.36 1.52 -20.67
N GLU A 10 -2.27 1.25 -19.96
CA GLU A 10 -1.79 2.16 -18.90
C GLU A 10 -1.07 3.39 -19.47
N GLN A 11 -0.49 3.27 -20.67
CA GLN A 11 0.20 4.39 -21.32
C GLN A 11 -0.75 5.50 -21.79
N GLU A 12 -2.00 5.19 -22.11
CA GLU A 12 -2.98 6.18 -22.57
C GLU A 12 -3.52 7.05 -21.42
N LEU A 13 -3.66 6.45 -20.23
CA LEU A 13 -4.04 7.17 -19.01
C LEU A 13 -3.00 8.19 -18.55
N LEU A 14 -1.71 7.89 -18.73
CA LEU A 14 -0.63 8.85 -18.42
C LEU A 14 -0.51 9.99 -19.45
N ARG A 15 -0.84 9.75 -20.73
CA ARG A 15 -0.80 10.81 -21.76
C ARG A 15 -1.92 11.84 -21.59
N SER A 16 -3.10 11.42 -21.15
CA SER A 16 -4.24 12.33 -20.98
C SER A 16 -4.13 13.21 -19.73
N THR A 17 -3.46 12.70 -18.68
CA THR A 17 -3.31 13.42 -17.40
C THR A 17 -2.16 14.44 -17.42
N THR A 18 -1.13 14.22 -18.24
CA THR A 18 0.05 15.09 -18.32
C THR A 18 -0.24 16.44 -18.99
N HIS A 19 -1.22 16.53 -19.91
CA HIS A 19 -1.55 17.81 -20.55
C HIS A 19 -2.37 18.75 -19.64
N ILE A 20 -3.12 18.21 -18.68
CA ILE A 20 -3.98 18.99 -17.78
C ILE A 20 -3.18 19.56 -16.60
N PHE A 21 -2.21 18.80 -16.06
CA PHE A 21 -1.57 19.14 -14.80
C PHE A 21 -0.19 19.81 -14.90
N LYS A 22 0.42 19.93 -16.09
CA LYS A 22 1.68 20.66 -16.29
C LYS A 22 2.82 20.21 -15.34
N ILE A 23 2.83 18.92 -14.96
CA ILE A 23 3.84 18.36 -14.07
C ILE A 23 5.02 17.91 -14.93
N ASP A 24 6.19 18.48 -14.64
CA ASP A 24 7.44 18.17 -15.30
C ASP A 24 7.79 16.68 -15.11
N PRO A 25 8.11 15.93 -16.17
CA PRO A 25 8.41 14.50 -16.07
C PRO A 25 9.60 14.20 -15.13
N GLY A 26 10.51 15.16 -14.92
CA GLY A 26 11.58 15.04 -13.94
C GLY A 26 11.09 15.07 -12.48
N ILE A 27 9.96 15.74 -12.20
CA ILE A 27 9.34 15.74 -10.86
C ILE A 27 8.72 14.37 -10.56
N PHE A 28 8.20 13.66 -11.57
CA PHE A 28 7.65 12.32 -11.39
C PHE A 28 8.75 11.32 -10.99
N GLU A 29 9.93 11.37 -11.62
CA GLU A 29 11.06 10.53 -11.22
C GLU A 29 11.64 10.93 -9.87
N ASN A 30 11.69 12.22 -9.52
CA ASN A 30 12.16 12.68 -8.20
C ASN A 30 11.18 12.30 -7.08
N LEU A 31 9.88 12.45 -7.30
CA LEU A 31 8.83 11.99 -6.38
C LEU A 31 8.89 10.47 -6.24
N LYS A 32 9.02 9.73 -7.34
CA LYS A 32 9.15 8.28 -7.30
C LYS A 32 10.41 7.87 -6.53
N SER A 33 11.54 8.54 -6.73
CA SER A 33 12.79 8.24 -6.01
C SER A 33 12.71 8.58 -4.51
N GLN A 34 12.06 9.69 -4.14
CA GLN A 34 11.76 10.00 -2.72
C GLN A 34 10.75 9.04 -2.08
N PHE A 35 9.79 8.53 -2.85
CA PHE A 35 8.83 7.51 -2.40
C PHE A 35 9.44 6.10 -2.35
N VAL A 36 10.48 5.82 -3.13
CA VAL A 36 11.18 4.53 -3.17
C VAL A 36 12.21 4.39 -2.05
N ASP A 37 12.80 5.49 -1.56
CA ASP A 37 13.79 5.46 -0.47
C ASP A 37 13.20 5.69 0.93
N SER A 38 11.99 6.26 1.01
CA SER A 38 11.30 6.40 2.30
C SER A 38 10.66 5.07 2.68
N LYS A 39 11.34 4.26 3.51
CA LYS A 39 10.72 3.15 4.25
C LYS A 39 9.33 3.58 4.70
N VAL A 40 8.29 3.04 4.05
CA VAL A 40 6.91 3.44 4.33
C VAL A 40 6.68 3.26 5.81
N ASN A 41 6.39 4.35 6.51
CA ASN A 41 6.33 4.33 7.95
C ASN A 41 5.23 3.33 8.39
N PRO A 42 5.59 2.24 9.08
CA PRO A 42 4.64 1.15 9.33
C PRO A 42 3.48 1.61 10.21
N TYR A 43 3.69 2.60 11.07
CA TYR A 43 2.65 3.22 11.86
C TYR A 43 1.59 3.90 10.95
N VAL A 44 2.03 4.56 9.88
CA VAL A 44 1.14 5.21 8.90
C VAL A 44 0.34 4.17 8.10
N VAL A 45 0.96 3.07 7.68
CA VAL A 45 0.28 1.97 6.96
C VAL A 45 -0.84 1.37 7.80
N LEU A 46 -0.57 1.12 9.08
CA LEU A 46 -1.59 0.65 10.02
C LEU A 46 -2.60 1.74 10.42
N GLY A 47 -2.32 3.01 10.17
CA GLY A 47 -3.14 4.14 10.59
C GLY A 47 -3.10 4.35 12.10
N VAL A 48 -1.98 4.03 12.72
CA VAL A 48 -1.72 4.17 14.16
C VAL A 48 -0.58 5.17 14.37
N THR A 49 -0.35 5.58 15.61
CA THR A 49 0.78 6.45 15.95
C THR A 49 1.79 5.71 16.82
N LYS A 50 3.05 6.13 16.80
CA LYS A 50 4.09 5.58 17.69
C LYS A 50 3.83 5.89 19.17
N SER A 51 2.94 6.85 19.47
CA SER A 51 2.51 7.15 20.83
C SER A 51 1.42 6.21 21.36
N MET A 52 0.77 5.42 20.50
CA MET A 52 -0.22 4.42 20.92
C MET A 52 0.44 3.25 21.63
N ASP A 53 -0.30 2.63 22.53
CA ASP A 53 0.11 1.40 23.20
C ASP A 53 0.16 0.22 22.21
N PHE A 54 1.08 -0.71 22.44
CA PHE A 54 1.22 -1.88 21.57
C PHE A 54 -0.04 -2.75 21.56
N GLU A 55 -0.78 -2.84 22.67
CA GLU A 55 -2.07 -3.53 22.72
C GLU A 55 -3.13 -2.87 21.83
N GLU A 56 -3.16 -1.53 21.79
CA GLU A 56 -4.04 -0.79 20.88
C GLU A 56 -3.65 -0.99 19.42
N ILE A 57 -2.35 -0.94 19.10
CA ILE A 57 -1.85 -1.23 17.75
C ILE A 57 -2.26 -2.63 17.31
N LYS A 58 -2.11 -3.63 18.19
CA LYS A 58 -2.53 -5.01 17.93
C LYS A 58 -4.03 -5.14 17.72
N ARG A 59 -4.84 -4.37 18.46
CA ARG A 59 -6.30 -4.32 18.28
C ARG A 59 -6.67 -3.73 16.91
N VAL A 60 -6.04 -2.63 16.51
CA VAL A 60 -6.24 -2.01 15.19
C VAL A 60 -5.82 -2.96 14.06
N TYR A 61 -4.65 -3.59 14.18
CA TYR A 61 -4.17 -4.61 13.24
C TYR A 61 -5.20 -5.74 13.07
N ARG A 62 -5.70 -6.33 14.17
CA ARG A 62 -6.69 -7.40 14.10
C ARG A 62 -7.98 -6.98 13.40
N ARG A 63 -8.41 -5.72 13.59
CA ARG A 63 -9.59 -5.17 12.92
C ARG A 63 -9.34 -5.05 11.41
N LYS A 64 -8.27 -4.37 11.02
CA LYS A 64 -7.87 -4.21 9.61
C LYS A 64 -7.65 -5.55 8.91
N ARG A 65 -6.99 -6.50 9.57
CA ARG A 65 -6.79 -7.87 9.08
C ARG A 65 -8.11 -8.55 8.69
N LYS A 66 -9.18 -8.37 9.48
CA LYS A 66 -10.51 -8.91 9.15
C LYS A 66 -11.19 -8.13 8.04
N GLU A 67 -11.07 -6.80 8.04
CA GLU A 67 -11.67 -5.93 7.02
C GLU A 67 -11.09 -6.21 5.62
N PHE A 68 -9.79 -6.46 5.52
CA PHE A 68 -9.07 -6.74 4.27
C PHE A 68 -8.82 -8.24 4.03
N HIS A 69 -9.46 -9.14 4.78
CA HIS A 69 -9.25 -10.57 4.58
C HIS A 69 -9.86 -11.01 3.23
N PRO A 70 -9.12 -11.74 2.38
CA PRO A 70 -9.63 -12.16 1.06
C PRO A 70 -10.93 -12.94 1.19
N ASP A 71 -11.06 -13.79 2.20
CA ASP A 71 -12.28 -14.56 2.50
C ASP A 71 -13.52 -13.66 2.73
N THR A 72 -13.35 -12.52 3.40
CA THR A 72 -14.44 -11.56 3.64
C THR A 72 -14.83 -10.82 2.35
N LEU A 73 -13.89 -10.62 1.44
CA LEU A 73 -14.10 -9.93 0.17
C LEU A 73 -14.70 -10.86 -0.89
N ILE A 74 -14.25 -12.11 -0.91
CA ILE A 74 -14.85 -13.21 -1.68
C ILE A 74 -16.30 -13.41 -1.23
N SER A 75 -16.55 -13.45 0.08
CA SER A 75 -17.92 -13.58 0.62
C SER A 75 -18.84 -12.41 0.23
N LYS A 76 -18.28 -11.21 -0.02
CA LYS A 76 -19.02 -10.05 -0.53
C LYS A 76 -19.25 -10.09 -2.05
N GLY A 77 -18.74 -11.10 -2.75
CA GLY A 77 -18.88 -11.23 -4.20
C GLY A 77 -18.15 -10.12 -4.97
N LEU A 78 -17.05 -9.60 -4.41
CA LEU A 78 -16.24 -8.59 -5.09
C LEU A 78 -15.49 -9.19 -6.29
N PRO A 79 -15.27 -8.41 -7.36
CA PRO A 79 -14.47 -8.85 -8.50
C PRO A 79 -13.03 -9.20 -8.09
N GLU A 80 -12.42 -10.13 -8.81
CA GLU A 80 -11.07 -10.65 -8.56
C GLU A 80 -10.02 -9.54 -8.47
N GLU A 81 -10.11 -8.52 -9.32
CA GLU A 81 -9.17 -7.38 -9.31
C GLU A 81 -9.18 -6.61 -7.96
N LEU A 82 -10.34 -6.51 -7.30
CA LEU A 82 -10.45 -5.90 -5.97
C LEU A 82 -9.96 -6.85 -4.87
N ILE A 83 -10.14 -8.16 -5.05
CA ILE A 83 -9.61 -9.18 -4.13
C ILE A 83 -8.08 -9.17 -4.17
N GLU A 84 -7.47 -9.05 -5.36
CA GLU A 84 -6.03 -8.93 -5.54
C GLU A 84 -5.48 -7.67 -4.86
N ARG A 85 -6.07 -6.50 -5.14
CA ARG A 85 -5.66 -5.25 -4.47
C ARG A 85 -5.80 -5.31 -2.95
N ALA A 86 -6.84 -5.96 -2.46
CA ALA A 86 -7.01 -6.12 -1.03
C ALA A 86 -6.02 -7.11 -0.42
N LYS A 87 -5.62 -8.14 -1.16
CA LYS A 87 -4.55 -9.06 -0.77
C LYS A 87 -3.20 -8.32 -0.69
N GLU A 88 -2.91 -7.44 -1.65
CA GLU A 88 -1.74 -6.56 -1.58
C GLU A 88 -1.78 -5.68 -0.32
N LYS A 89 -2.92 -5.01 -0.08
CA LYS A 89 -3.13 -4.20 1.13
C LYS A 89 -3.01 -5.01 2.41
N PHE A 90 -3.48 -6.26 2.40
CA PHE A 90 -3.37 -7.16 3.53
C PHE A 90 -1.91 -7.49 3.87
N ILE A 91 -1.10 -7.75 2.84
CA ILE A 91 0.34 -7.99 2.98
C ILE A 91 1.03 -6.73 3.53
N GLU A 92 0.74 -5.55 2.97
CA GLU A 92 1.30 -4.27 3.46
C GLU A 92 0.98 -4.04 4.96
N ILE A 93 -0.26 -4.32 5.37
CA ILE A 93 -0.69 -4.20 6.78
C ILE A 93 0.05 -5.18 7.68
N GLN A 94 0.28 -6.41 7.21
CA GLN A 94 1.02 -7.42 7.96
C GLN A 94 2.49 -7.03 8.11
N GLU A 95 3.15 -6.65 7.01
CA GLU A 95 4.56 -6.21 7.02
C GLU A 95 4.75 -5.01 7.94
N ALA A 96 3.82 -4.05 7.91
CA ALA A 96 3.85 -2.91 8.81
C ALA A 96 3.75 -3.33 10.28
N TYR A 97 2.85 -4.26 10.61
CA TYR A 97 2.72 -4.75 11.99
C TYR A 97 3.99 -5.49 12.44
N GLU A 98 4.56 -6.33 11.58
CA GLU A 98 5.81 -7.05 11.87
C GLU A 98 6.99 -6.08 12.09
N ALA A 99 7.06 -4.99 11.31
CA ALA A 99 8.08 -3.96 11.50
C ALA A 99 7.95 -3.24 12.85
N ILE A 100 6.72 -2.89 13.26
CA ILE A 100 6.46 -2.27 14.57
C ILE A 100 6.76 -3.27 15.69
N GLU A 101 6.33 -4.53 15.56
CA GLU A 101 6.57 -5.55 16.59
C GLU A 101 8.08 -5.79 16.77
N LYS A 102 8.86 -5.84 15.69
CA LYS A 102 10.32 -5.93 15.75
C LYS A 102 10.95 -4.70 16.42
N GLU A 103 10.50 -3.49 16.07
CA GLU A 103 11.00 -2.25 16.69
C GLU A 103 10.72 -2.21 18.20
N ARG A 104 9.59 -2.75 18.66
CA ARG A 104 9.16 -2.74 20.06
C ARG A 104 9.70 -3.90 20.91
N LYS A 105 10.12 -5.00 20.29
CA LYS A 105 10.75 -6.15 20.95
C LYS A 105 12.27 -6.04 21.11
N GLN A 106 12.89 -5.06 20.45
CA GLN A 106 14.33 -4.75 20.58
C GLN A 106 14.60 -3.92 21.84
#